data_AF-A0A5C6BLC6-F1
#
_entry.id   AF-A0A5C6BLC6-F1
#
_cell.length_a   1.000
_cell.length_b   1.000
_cell.length_c   1.000
_cell.angle_alpha   90.00
_cell.angle_beta   90.00
_cell.angle_gamma   90.00
#
_symmetry.space_group_name_H-M   'P 1'
#
loop_
_entity.id
_entity.type
_entity.pdbx_description
1 polymer ?
#
loop_
_entity_poly.entity_id
_entity_poly.type
_entity_poly.pdbx_seq_one_letter_code
_entity_poly.pdbx_strand_id
1 'polypeptide(L)'
;MRAGIWGAVLSLSVVLFGWVMMRAESVSAVIVGPTEGSAGDILILDASGSVGDCFAWQVSPELPGEMPTIEIVDGGRRCVVCSVTGRYTVFLAVSNAAGVSLARWTVDVLDDTGPPVPPGPSPPVPVPPSPPGPAPDRFGIARVAYDAAQLVQSPNRAAESAAIASGLEGVAAAIAAGTLRGDQEILDAVLSSNNQALGASVPLWVGWGQTIGERLRTIYMSGMLKGPGDWAALALEVAGGMKAVK
;
A
#
# COMPACT_ATOMS: atom_id res chain seq x y z
N MET A 1 -21.86 78.44 -6.74
CA MET A 1 -20.99 78.68 -7.92
C MET A 1 -19.64 78.05 -7.63
N ARG A 2 -19.10 77.29 -8.60
CA ARG A 2 -17.68 77.12 -9.00
C ARG A 2 -16.61 77.36 -7.92
N ALA A 3 -15.54 76.61 -7.75
CA ALA A 3 -14.84 75.53 -8.45
C ALA A 3 -13.53 75.36 -7.63
N GLY A 4 -12.83 74.23 -7.72
CA GLY A 4 -11.45 74.20 -7.20
C GLY A 4 -10.86 72.82 -6.93
N ILE A 5 -10.73 72.00 -7.97
CA ILE A 5 -9.94 70.77 -7.99
C ILE A 5 -8.45 71.15 -8.12
N TRP A 6 -7.62 70.66 -7.20
CA TRP A 6 -6.18 70.33 -7.36
C TRP A 6 -5.93 69.20 -6.35
N GLY A 7 -5.46 68.00 -6.66
CA GLY A 7 -4.56 67.58 -7.74
C GLY A 7 -3.36 66.91 -7.09
N ALA A 8 -3.46 65.62 -6.79
CA ALA A 8 -2.31 64.78 -6.46
C ALA A 8 -2.59 63.35 -6.91
N VAL A 9 -2.19 63.07 -8.15
CA VAL A 9 -2.13 61.73 -8.74
C VAL A 9 -1.01 60.98 -8.05
N LEU A 10 -1.34 60.00 -7.20
CA LEU A 10 -0.40 58.97 -6.76
C LEU A 10 -0.82 57.66 -7.43
N SER A 11 -0.23 57.39 -8.59
CA SER A 11 -0.36 56.11 -9.28
C SER A 11 0.49 55.08 -8.52
N LEU A 12 -0.13 54.42 -7.54
CA LEU A 12 0.47 53.31 -6.82
C LEU A 12 0.44 52.07 -7.72
N SER A 13 1.49 51.89 -8.51
CA SER A 13 1.74 50.65 -9.23
C SER A 13 2.10 49.56 -8.22
N VAL A 14 1.09 48.90 -7.68
CA VAL A 14 1.25 47.66 -6.92
C VAL A 14 1.64 46.58 -7.93
N VAL A 15 2.95 46.38 -8.10
CA VAL A 15 3.50 45.16 -8.69
C VAL A 15 3.19 44.04 -7.71
N LEU A 16 2.04 43.39 -7.91
CA LEU A 16 1.76 42.07 -7.36
C LEU A 16 2.79 41.11 -7.96
N PHE A 17 3.95 40.99 -7.32
CA PHE A 17 4.76 39.80 -7.41
C PHE A 17 3.89 38.67 -6.89
N GLY A 18 3.17 38.01 -7.80
CA GLY A 18 2.54 36.74 -7.54
C GLY A 18 3.64 35.79 -7.12
N TRP A 19 3.79 35.61 -5.81
CA TRP A 19 4.45 34.43 -5.26
C TRP A 19 3.59 33.26 -5.68
N VAL A 20 3.91 32.69 -6.85
CA VAL A 20 3.57 31.31 -7.15
C VAL A 20 4.33 30.53 -6.08
N MET A 21 3.66 30.26 -4.97
CA MET A 21 4.06 29.21 -4.06
C MET A 21 3.98 27.93 -4.90
N MET A 22 5.09 27.56 -5.54
CA MET A 22 5.29 26.21 -6.01
C MET A 22 5.08 25.33 -4.79
N ARG A 23 3.90 24.71 -4.68
CA ARG A 23 3.71 23.61 -3.76
C ARG A 23 4.57 22.50 -4.32
N ALA A 24 5.73 22.29 -3.68
CA ALA A 24 6.56 21.15 -3.99
C ALA A 24 5.68 19.89 -3.82
N GLU A 25 5.62 19.07 -4.87
CA GLU A 25 4.86 17.82 -4.85
C GLU A 25 5.37 16.93 -3.71
N SER A 26 4.47 16.21 -3.04
CA SER A 26 4.83 15.31 -1.96
C SER A 26 5.79 14.23 -2.48
N VAL A 27 6.93 14.06 -1.81
CA VAL A 27 7.91 13.01 -2.13
C VAL A 27 7.39 11.65 -1.67
N SER A 28 7.55 10.62 -2.51
CA SER A 28 7.14 9.24 -2.20
C SER A 28 8.12 8.24 -2.81
N ALA A 29 8.55 7.26 -2.02
CA ALA A 29 9.43 6.19 -2.45
C ALA A 29 8.63 4.87 -2.50
N VAL A 30 8.73 4.16 -3.62
CA VAL A 30 8.08 2.89 -3.90
C VAL A 30 9.08 2.00 -4.62
N ILE A 31 9.22 0.74 -4.17
CA ILE A 31 10.05 -0.28 -4.81
C ILE A 31 9.15 -1.46 -5.20
N VAL A 32 9.25 -1.90 -6.44
CA VAL A 32 8.60 -3.13 -6.96
C VAL A 32 9.68 -4.07 -7.46
N GLY A 33 9.60 -5.36 -7.13
CA GLY A 33 10.60 -6.35 -7.51
C GLY A 33 10.22 -7.78 -7.14
N PRO A 34 10.99 -8.79 -7.59
CA PRO A 34 10.72 -10.21 -7.35
C PRO A 34 10.96 -10.65 -5.90
N THR A 35 9.97 -11.24 -5.23
CA THR A 35 10.10 -11.64 -3.82
C THR A 35 11.00 -12.85 -3.56
N GLU A 36 11.42 -13.56 -4.61
CA GLU A 36 12.27 -14.75 -4.58
C GLU A 36 13.26 -14.71 -5.75
N GLY A 37 14.40 -15.41 -5.64
CA GLY A 37 15.37 -15.57 -6.73
C GLY A 37 16.38 -16.68 -6.48
N SER A 38 17.06 -17.13 -7.52
CA SER A 38 18.13 -18.13 -7.46
C SER A 38 19.50 -17.50 -7.63
N ALA A 39 20.53 -18.08 -7.02
CA ALA A 39 21.90 -17.58 -7.18
C ALA A 39 22.31 -17.54 -8.67
N GLY A 40 22.82 -16.39 -9.11
CA GLY A 40 23.15 -16.13 -10.52
C GLY A 40 22.04 -15.41 -11.30
N ASP A 41 20.84 -15.26 -10.73
CA ASP A 41 19.78 -14.48 -11.35
C ASP A 41 20.08 -12.98 -11.32
N ILE A 42 19.53 -12.28 -12.30
CA ILE A 42 19.50 -10.82 -12.37
C ILE A 42 18.18 -10.35 -11.77
N LEU A 43 18.24 -9.70 -10.61
CA LEU A 43 17.08 -9.11 -9.96
C LEU A 43 16.90 -7.68 -10.48
N ILE A 44 15.71 -7.36 -10.98
CA ILE A 44 15.38 -6.01 -11.48
C ILE A 44 14.37 -5.38 -10.54
N LEU A 45 14.74 -4.25 -9.95
CA LEU A 45 13.90 -3.45 -9.07
C LEU A 45 13.45 -2.18 -9.79
N ASP A 46 12.18 -1.84 -9.63
CA ASP A 46 11.52 -0.72 -10.30
C ASP A 46 10.98 0.28 -9.28
N ALA A 47 11.36 1.55 -9.46
CA ALA A 47 10.91 2.70 -8.70
C ALA A 47 10.03 3.66 -9.52
N SER A 48 9.45 3.21 -10.64
CA SER A 48 8.57 4.01 -11.49
C SER A 48 7.34 4.55 -10.76
N GLY A 49 6.89 3.87 -9.70
CA GLY A 49 5.82 4.35 -8.81
C GLY A 49 6.24 5.46 -7.83
N SER A 50 7.52 5.82 -7.78
CA SER A 50 8.05 6.86 -6.88
C SER A 50 7.89 8.27 -7.46
N VAL A 51 7.65 9.23 -6.56
CA VAL A 51 7.54 10.67 -6.84
C VAL A 51 8.73 11.40 -6.23
N GLY A 52 9.61 11.93 -7.08
CA GLY A 52 10.76 12.76 -6.70
C GLY A 52 11.75 12.95 -7.85
N ASP A 53 12.78 13.76 -7.61
CA ASP A 53 13.73 14.24 -8.61
C ASP A 53 15.06 13.47 -8.56
N CYS A 54 15.46 12.99 -7.39
CA CYS A 54 16.71 12.27 -7.18
C CYS A 54 16.46 10.90 -6.55
N PHE A 55 17.21 9.90 -7.01
CA PHE A 55 17.08 8.50 -6.59
C PHE A 55 18.46 8.00 -6.15
N ALA A 56 18.52 7.39 -4.97
CA ALA A 56 19.73 6.74 -4.47
C ALA A 56 19.38 5.34 -3.98
N TRP A 57 20.13 4.35 -4.47
CA TRP A 57 19.95 2.94 -4.15
C TRP A 57 21.09 2.45 -3.27
N GLN A 58 20.77 1.58 -2.33
CA GLN A 58 21.74 0.90 -1.49
C GLN A 58 21.30 -0.55 -1.26
N VAL A 59 22.25 -1.49 -1.29
CA VAL A 59 22.01 -2.91 -1.00
C VAL A 59 22.83 -3.32 0.21
N SER A 60 22.24 -4.14 1.08
CA SER A 60 22.86 -4.67 2.28
C SER A 60 22.54 -6.17 2.44
N PRO A 61 23.50 -7.05 2.78
CA PRO A 61 24.93 -6.74 2.91
C PRO A 61 25.58 -6.42 1.56
N GLU A 62 26.74 -5.76 1.58
CA GLU A 62 27.59 -5.67 0.39
C GLU A 62 28.03 -7.08 -0.03
N LEU A 63 28.02 -7.36 -1.33
CA LEU A 63 28.37 -8.70 -1.81
C LEU A 63 29.86 -9.01 -1.57
N PRO A 64 30.19 -10.30 -1.34
CA PRO A 64 31.58 -10.71 -1.23
C PRO A 64 32.36 -10.37 -2.51
N GLY A 65 33.52 -9.72 -2.37
CA GLY A 65 34.48 -9.51 -3.46
C GLY A 65 34.47 -8.14 -4.15
N GLU A 66 33.93 -7.09 -3.51
CA GLU A 66 33.99 -5.68 -3.99
C GLU A 66 33.41 -5.43 -5.41
N MET A 67 32.68 -6.39 -5.97
CA MET A 67 32.03 -6.19 -7.27
C MET A 67 30.86 -5.22 -7.11
N PRO A 68 30.71 -4.21 -8.00
CA PRO A 68 29.56 -3.31 -7.96
C PRO A 68 28.29 -4.15 -8.17
N THR A 69 27.56 -4.33 -7.07
CA THR A 69 26.41 -5.21 -6.95
C THR A 69 25.17 -4.63 -7.63
N ILE A 70 25.18 -3.32 -7.87
CA ILE A 70 24.06 -2.58 -8.41
C ILE A 70 24.44 -1.81 -9.66
N GLU A 71 23.64 -1.98 -10.70
CA GLU A 71 23.64 -1.09 -11.84
C GLU A 71 22.36 -0.25 -11.81
N ILE A 72 22.54 1.06 -11.72
CA ILE A 72 21.43 2.01 -11.72
C ILE A 72 21.18 2.45 -13.16
N VAL A 73 19.98 2.17 -13.66
CA VAL A 73 19.58 2.47 -15.04
C VAL A 73 18.32 3.34 -15.06
N ASP A 74 17.94 3.81 -16.25
CA ASP A 74 16.70 4.57 -16.46
C ASP A 74 16.61 5.83 -15.58
N GLY A 75 17.71 6.59 -15.51
CA GLY A 75 17.78 7.84 -14.75
C GLY A 75 17.63 7.67 -13.23
N GLY A 76 17.96 6.51 -12.67
CA GLY A 76 17.81 6.24 -11.24
C GLY A 76 16.56 5.46 -10.87
N ARG A 77 15.64 5.23 -11.82
CA ARG A 77 14.36 4.59 -11.53
C ARG A 77 14.41 3.07 -11.53
N ARG A 78 15.48 2.46 -12.04
CA ARG A 78 15.66 1.00 -11.96
C ARG A 78 17.01 0.65 -11.38
N CYS A 79 17.01 -0.39 -10.56
CA CYS A 79 18.21 -0.97 -9.98
C CYS A 79 18.29 -2.43 -10.39
N VAL A 80 19.39 -2.79 -11.04
CA VAL A 80 19.72 -4.16 -11.43
C VAL A 80 20.68 -4.71 -10.40
N VAL A 81 20.37 -5.86 -9.81
CA VAL A 81 21.18 -6.52 -8.77
C VAL A 81 21.57 -7.90 -9.24
N CYS A 82 22.86 -8.18 -9.33
CA CYS A 82 23.35 -9.55 -9.56
C CYS A 82 23.25 -10.32 -8.24
N SER A 83 22.54 -11.45 -8.25
CA SER A 83 22.29 -12.20 -7.03
C SER A 83 23.33 -13.29 -6.78
N VAL A 84 23.78 -13.41 -5.53
CA VAL A 84 24.46 -14.60 -5.01
C VAL A 84 23.63 -15.15 -3.85
N THR A 85 23.85 -16.38 -3.42
CA THR A 85 23.11 -16.96 -2.29
C THR A 85 23.19 -16.07 -1.05
N GLY A 86 22.03 -15.70 -0.50
CA GLY A 86 21.95 -14.84 0.68
C GLY A 86 20.63 -14.06 0.79
N ARG A 87 20.46 -13.38 1.93
CA ARG A 87 19.36 -12.44 2.15
C ARG A 87 19.83 -11.02 1.87
N TYR A 88 19.09 -10.30 1.03
CA TYR A 88 19.39 -8.91 0.69
C TYR A 88 18.28 -7.97 1.15
N THR A 89 18.69 -6.81 1.62
CA THR A 89 17.82 -5.65 1.83
C THR A 89 18.26 -4.54 0.90
N VAL A 90 17.34 -4.08 0.07
CA VAL A 90 17.53 -2.93 -0.81
C VAL A 90 16.79 -1.74 -0.25
N PHE A 91 17.48 -0.61 -0.17
CA PHE A 91 16.96 0.68 0.23
C PHE A 91 16.92 1.60 -0.98
N LEU A 92 15.80 2.29 -1.14
CA LEU A 92 15.66 3.39 -2.08
C LEU A 92 15.40 4.67 -1.28
N ALA A 93 16.23 5.69 -1.52
CA ALA A 93 15.95 7.05 -1.11
C ALA A 93 15.52 7.86 -2.33
N VAL A 94 14.38 8.54 -2.20
CA VAL A 94 13.85 9.46 -3.21
C VAL A 94 13.79 10.84 -2.59
N SER A 95 14.29 11.86 -3.29
CA SER A 95 14.24 13.24 -2.80
C SER A 95 13.78 14.24 -3.86
N ASN A 96 13.18 15.32 -3.41
CA ASN A 96 12.84 16.50 -4.21
C ASN A 96 12.91 17.75 -3.32
N ALA A 97 12.46 18.91 -3.82
CA ALA A 97 12.43 20.15 -3.05
C ALA A 97 11.54 20.10 -1.78
N ALA A 98 10.58 19.16 -1.70
CA ALA A 98 9.71 18.99 -0.53
C ALA A 98 10.37 18.19 0.59
N GLY A 99 11.33 17.30 0.28
CA GLY A 99 12.01 16.47 1.27
C GLY A 99 12.57 15.16 0.72
N VAL A 100 12.68 14.16 1.59
CA VAL A 100 13.20 12.81 1.29
C VAL A 100 12.20 11.75 1.77
N SER A 101 11.98 10.71 0.97
CA SER A 101 11.23 9.50 1.32
C SER A 101 12.11 8.26 1.17
N LEU A 102 11.90 7.25 2.02
CA LEU A 102 12.64 5.99 2.00
C LEU A 102 11.70 4.81 1.77
N ALA A 103 12.13 3.86 0.94
CA ALA A 103 11.49 2.56 0.77
C ALA A 103 12.49 1.44 1.02
N ARG A 104 11.98 0.30 1.49
CA ARG A 104 12.77 -0.90 1.79
C ARG A 104 12.14 -2.10 1.09
N TRP A 105 13.00 -2.93 0.53
CA TRP A 105 12.62 -4.18 -0.11
C TRP A 105 13.58 -5.30 0.30
N THR A 106 13.10 -6.52 0.46
CA THR A 106 13.89 -7.66 0.96
C THR A 106 13.64 -8.90 0.10
N VAL A 107 14.70 -9.66 -0.20
CA VAL A 107 14.64 -10.91 -0.95
C VAL A 107 15.57 -11.95 -0.35
N ASP A 108 15.15 -13.21 -0.42
CA ASP A 108 15.96 -14.38 -0.10
C ASP A 108 16.38 -15.06 -1.41
N VAL A 109 17.69 -15.16 -1.64
CA VAL A 109 18.29 -15.83 -2.80
C VAL A 109 18.88 -17.16 -2.36
N LEU A 110 18.39 -18.26 -2.95
CA LEU A 110 18.77 -19.61 -2.57
C LEU A 110 19.84 -20.18 -3.51
N ASP A 111 20.66 -21.09 -2.98
CA ASP A 111 21.64 -21.85 -3.75
C ASP A 111 20.94 -23.08 -4.36
N ASP A 112 20.91 -23.18 -5.68
CA ASP A 112 20.29 -24.31 -6.39
C ASP A 112 21.31 -25.46 -6.65
N THR A 113 22.50 -25.42 -6.04
CA THR A 113 23.54 -26.46 -6.24
C THR A 113 23.34 -27.74 -5.42
N GLY A 114 22.14 -27.96 -4.88
CA GLY A 114 21.81 -29.26 -4.29
C GLY A 114 21.91 -30.39 -5.32
N PRO A 115 22.45 -31.58 -4.97
CA PRO A 115 22.34 -32.75 -5.84
C PRO A 115 20.85 -33.00 -6.16
N PRO A 116 20.49 -33.54 -7.35
CA PRO A 116 19.11 -33.80 -7.70
C PRO A 116 18.49 -34.64 -6.60
N VAL A 117 17.61 -34.00 -5.82
CA VAL A 117 16.89 -34.68 -4.74
C VAL A 117 16.06 -35.75 -5.44
N PRO A 118 16.24 -37.05 -5.12
CA PRO A 118 15.33 -38.09 -5.60
C PRO A 118 13.91 -37.62 -5.31
N PRO A 119 12.91 -37.84 -6.20
CA PRO A 119 11.56 -37.34 -5.95
C PRO A 119 11.11 -37.78 -4.57
N GLY A 120 11.16 -36.84 -3.62
CA GLY A 120 10.66 -37.06 -2.29
C GLY A 120 9.17 -37.34 -2.40
N PRO A 121 8.58 -38.05 -1.42
CA PRO A 121 7.13 -38.05 -1.32
C PRO A 121 6.67 -36.59 -1.42
N SER A 122 5.78 -36.31 -2.37
CA SER A 122 5.28 -34.97 -2.61
C SER A 122 4.94 -34.33 -1.26
N PRO A 123 5.43 -33.12 -0.96
CA PRO A 123 5.02 -32.42 0.25
C PRO A 123 3.50 -32.50 0.33
N PRO A 124 2.91 -32.79 1.49
CA PRO A 124 1.46 -32.68 1.61
C PRO A 124 1.12 -31.29 1.11
N VAL A 125 0.31 -31.24 0.04
CA VAL A 125 -0.21 -29.99 -0.51
C VAL A 125 -0.67 -29.18 0.70
N PRO A 126 -0.16 -27.95 0.93
CA PRO A 126 -0.65 -27.13 2.01
C PRO A 126 -2.15 -27.10 1.87
N VAL A 127 -2.84 -27.72 2.83
CA VAL A 127 -4.31 -27.69 2.83
C VAL A 127 -4.62 -26.20 2.88
N PRO A 128 -5.30 -25.63 1.86
CA PRO A 128 -5.71 -24.24 1.91
C PRO A 128 -6.34 -24.03 3.29
N PRO A 129 -5.93 -23.00 4.05
CA PRO A 129 -6.52 -22.76 5.36
C PRO A 129 -8.03 -22.83 5.16
N SER A 130 -8.68 -23.70 5.93
CA SER A 130 -10.12 -23.89 5.79
C SER A 130 -10.76 -22.51 5.83
N PRO A 131 -11.67 -22.18 4.91
CA PRO A 131 -12.32 -20.89 4.89
C PRO A 131 -12.76 -20.56 6.31
N PRO A 132 -12.38 -19.40 6.87
CA PRO A 132 -12.82 -19.05 8.20
C PRO A 132 -14.34 -19.20 8.23
N GLY A 133 -14.84 -20.00 9.19
CA GLY A 133 -16.28 -20.12 9.41
C GLY A 133 -16.88 -18.73 9.63
N PRO A 134 -18.21 -18.56 9.46
CA PRO A 134 -18.86 -17.27 9.65
C PRO A 134 -18.39 -16.65 10.96
N ALA A 135 -17.70 -15.51 10.85
CA ALA A 135 -17.16 -14.83 12.02
C ALA A 135 -18.35 -14.47 12.93
N PRO A 136 -18.24 -14.69 14.26
CA PRO A 136 -19.24 -14.17 15.18
C PRO A 136 -19.39 -12.66 14.97
N ASP A 137 -20.62 -12.14 15.02
CA ASP A 137 -20.93 -10.69 14.95
C ASP A 137 -20.48 -9.99 16.24
N ARG A 138 -19.15 -9.95 16.45
CA ARG A 138 -18.50 -9.51 17.68
C ARG A 138 -18.46 -7.99 17.76
N PHE A 139 -18.34 -7.31 16.62
CA PHE A 139 -18.16 -5.87 16.54
C PHE A 139 -19.43 -5.11 16.08
N GLY A 140 -20.45 -5.83 15.60
CA GLY A 140 -21.66 -5.27 15.01
C GLY A 140 -21.39 -4.46 13.75
N ILE A 141 -20.26 -4.67 13.07
CA ILE A 141 -19.85 -3.92 11.87
C ILE A 141 -20.38 -4.55 10.58
N ALA A 142 -20.72 -5.84 10.57
CA ALA A 142 -21.27 -6.51 9.39
C ALA A 142 -22.52 -5.80 8.86
N ARG A 143 -23.47 -5.50 9.75
CA ARG A 143 -24.70 -4.79 9.39
C ARG A 143 -24.43 -3.37 8.90
N VAL A 144 -23.51 -2.65 9.56
CA VAL A 144 -23.11 -1.29 9.15
C VAL A 144 -22.50 -1.32 7.74
N ALA A 145 -21.65 -2.30 7.45
CA ALA A 145 -21.04 -2.48 6.13
C ALA A 145 -22.08 -2.78 5.04
N TYR A 146 -23.03 -3.67 5.33
CA TYR A 146 -24.14 -3.97 4.42
C TYR A 146 -25.02 -2.74 4.15
N ASP A 147 -25.52 -2.09 5.22
CA ASP A 147 -26.44 -0.94 5.10
C ASP A 147 -25.77 0.22 4.35
N ALA A 148 -24.49 0.51 4.63
CA ALA A 148 -23.73 1.52 3.91
C ALA A 148 -23.50 1.14 2.44
N ALA A 149 -23.26 -0.14 2.14
CA ALA A 149 -23.03 -0.59 0.77
C ALA A 149 -24.30 -0.44 -0.08
N GLN A 150 -25.49 -0.64 0.49
CA GLN A 150 -26.77 -0.43 -0.21
C GLN A 150 -26.96 1.00 -0.74
N LEU A 151 -26.29 1.99 -0.13
CA LEU A 151 -26.36 3.39 -0.55
C LEU A 151 -25.46 3.70 -1.76
N VAL A 152 -24.52 2.81 -2.09
CA VAL A 152 -23.58 3.00 -3.21
C VAL A 152 -24.33 2.93 -4.54
N GLN A 153 -24.18 4.00 -5.32
CA GLN A 153 -24.77 4.16 -6.66
C GLN A 153 -23.80 3.67 -7.73
N SER A 154 -23.52 2.35 -7.74
CA SER A 154 -22.71 1.69 -8.76
C SER A 154 -23.54 0.64 -9.51
N PRO A 155 -23.47 0.57 -10.86
CA PRO A 155 -24.11 -0.50 -11.61
C PRO A 155 -23.51 -1.87 -11.31
N ASN A 156 -22.28 -1.93 -10.79
CA ASN A 156 -21.55 -3.16 -10.46
C ASN A 156 -21.45 -3.40 -8.94
N ARG A 157 -22.27 -2.71 -8.12
CA ARG A 157 -22.17 -2.72 -6.66
C ARG A 157 -22.04 -4.13 -6.07
N ALA A 158 -22.83 -5.10 -6.53
CA ALA A 158 -22.79 -6.45 -6.00
C ALA A 158 -21.44 -7.15 -6.27
N ALA A 159 -20.91 -7.03 -7.48
CA ALA A 159 -19.61 -7.57 -7.85
C ALA A 159 -18.46 -6.86 -7.11
N GLU A 160 -18.53 -5.54 -6.99
CA GLU A 160 -17.58 -4.72 -6.22
C GLU A 160 -17.60 -5.09 -4.73
N SER A 161 -18.79 -5.33 -4.17
CA SER A 161 -18.94 -5.78 -2.78
C SER A 161 -18.30 -7.15 -2.56
N ALA A 162 -18.53 -8.08 -3.48
CA ALA A 162 -17.91 -9.40 -3.44
C ALA A 162 -16.37 -9.32 -3.55
N ALA A 163 -15.85 -8.41 -4.39
CA ALA A 163 -14.41 -8.18 -4.53
C ALA A 163 -13.81 -7.59 -3.25
N ILE A 164 -14.45 -6.60 -2.63
CA ILE A 164 -14.05 -6.06 -1.31
C ILE A 164 -14.04 -7.17 -0.26
N ALA A 165 -15.09 -8.00 -0.20
CA ALA A 165 -15.16 -9.10 0.75
C ALA A 165 -13.99 -10.09 0.59
N SER A 166 -13.69 -10.48 -0.66
CA SER A 166 -12.55 -11.34 -0.97
C SER A 166 -11.22 -10.72 -0.53
N GLY A 167 -11.05 -9.43 -0.78
CA GLY A 167 -9.87 -8.68 -0.34
C GLY A 167 -9.67 -8.68 1.17
N LEU A 168 -10.75 -8.42 1.92
CA LEU A 168 -10.76 -8.43 3.39
C LEU A 168 -10.48 -9.84 3.96
N GLU A 169 -10.95 -10.90 3.32
CA GLU A 169 -10.61 -12.28 3.67
C GLU A 169 -9.12 -12.57 3.45
N GLY A 170 -8.54 -12.04 2.37
CA GLY A 170 -7.10 -12.09 2.11
C GLY A 170 -6.29 -11.37 3.19
N VAL A 171 -6.72 -10.18 3.62
CA VAL A 171 -6.08 -9.45 4.73
C VAL A 171 -6.18 -10.25 6.03
N ALA A 172 -7.35 -10.79 6.36
CA ALA A 172 -7.53 -11.63 7.55
C ALA A 172 -6.62 -12.86 7.54
N ALA A 173 -6.48 -13.52 6.38
CA ALA A 173 -5.58 -14.65 6.22
C ALA A 173 -4.10 -14.25 6.40
N ALA A 174 -3.68 -13.09 5.85
CA ALA A 174 -2.31 -12.58 6.02
C ALA A 174 -1.99 -12.20 7.48
N ILE A 175 -2.99 -11.70 8.23
CA ILE A 175 -2.88 -11.48 9.68
C ILE A 175 -2.73 -12.81 10.42
N ALA A 176 -3.54 -13.81 10.08
CA ALA A 176 -3.48 -15.13 10.71
C ALA A 176 -2.16 -15.85 10.44
N ALA A 177 -1.57 -15.66 9.25
CA ALA A 177 -0.24 -16.13 8.90
C ALA A 177 0.89 -15.36 9.63
N GLY A 178 0.56 -14.26 10.31
CA GLY A 178 1.52 -13.39 10.98
C GLY A 178 2.34 -12.54 10.02
N THR A 179 1.94 -12.40 8.76
CA THR A 179 2.61 -11.53 7.78
C THR A 179 2.31 -10.07 8.08
N LEU A 180 1.08 -9.76 8.52
CA LEU A 180 0.66 -8.42 8.96
C LEU A 180 0.53 -8.41 10.48
N ARG A 181 1.24 -7.50 11.17
CA ARG A 181 1.29 -7.47 12.65
C ARG A 181 1.00 -6.09 13.25
N GLY A 182 1.25 -5.02 12.51
CA GLY A 182 1.03 -3.65 13.00
C GLY A 182 -0.35 -3.11 12.64
N ASP A 183 -0.96 -2.31 13.53
CA ASP A 183 -2.25 -1.66 13.27
C ASP A 183 -2.22 -0.86 11.95
N GLN A 184 -1.21 -0.02 11.76
CA GLN A 184 -1.07 0.80 10.55
C GLN A 184 -0.87 -0.06 9.29
N GLU A 185 -0.04 -1.09 9.39
CA GLU A 185 0.23 -2.04 8.29
C GLU A 185 -1.05 -2.76 7.85
N ILE A 186 -1.89 -3.16 8.82
CA ILE A 186 -3.19 -3.78 8.55
C ILE A 186 -4.13 -2.77 7.88
N LEU A 187 -4.20 -1.52 8.35
CA LEU A 187 -5.04 -0.48 7.76
C LEU A 187 -4.61 -0.18 6.31
N ASP A 188 -3.31 -0.10 6.05
CA ASP A 188 -2.77 0.13 4.71
C ASP A 188 -3.08 -1.04 3.77
N ALA A 189 -2.98 -2.28 4.27
CA ALA A 189 -3.35 -3.49 3.51
C ALA A 189 -4.85 -3.52 3.16
N VAL A 190 -5.73 -3.16 4.10
CA VAL A 190 -7.18 -3.03 3.83
C VAL A 190 -7.44 -1.96 2.78
N LEU A 191 -6.83 -0.79 2.90
CA LEU A 191 -7.00 0.30 1.95
C LEU A 191 -6.52 -0.08 0.55
N SER A 192 -5.33 -0.67 0.45
CA SER A 192 -4.77 -1.15 -0.81
C SER A 192 -5.66 -2.20 -1.46
N SER A 193 -6.14 -3.18 -0.68
CA SER A 193 -7.02 -4.23 -1.16
C SER A 193 -8.36 -3.69 -1.68
N ASN A 194 -8.97 -2.75 -0.96
CA ASN A 194 -10.21 -2.09 -1.40
C ASN A 194 -10.01 -1.27 -2.68
N ASN A 195 -8.92 -0.50 -2.77
CA ASN A 195 -8.60 0.28 -3.97
C ASN A 195 -8.39 -0.63 -5.18
N GLN A 196 -7.73 -1.78 -5.00
CA GLN A 196 -7.56 -2.77 -6.06
C GLN A 196 -8.89 -3.41 -6.47
N ALA A 197 -9.74 -3.74 -5.51
CA ALA A 197 -11.06 -4.33 -5.76
C ALA A 197 -11.99 -3.38 -6.54
N LEU A 198 -11.88 -2.07 -6.29
CA LEU A 198 -12.77 -1.05 -6.85
C LEU A 198 -12.24 -0.40 -8.13
N GLY A 199 -10.93 -0.26 -8.29
CA GLY A 199 -10.31 0.38 -9.44
C GLY A 199 -10.91 1.77 -9.74
N ALA A 200 -11.49 1.94 -10.93
CA ALA A 200 -12.11 3.21 -11.33
C ALA A 200 -13.38 3.57 -10.52
N SER A 201 -13.99 2.62 -9.82
CA SER A 201 -15.21 2.84 -9.02
C SER A 201 -14.94 3.42 -7.64
N VAL A 202 -13.68 3.57 -7.21
CA VAL A 202 -13.31 4.12 -5.88
C VAL A 202 -14.10 5.38 -5.49
N PRO A 203 -14.30 6.39 -6.37
CA PRO A 203 -15.06 7.59 -6.00
C PRO A 203 -16.51 7.33 -5.57
N LEU A 204 -17.15 6.27 -6.08
CA LEU A 204 -18.54 5.91 -5.74
C LEU A 204 -18.65 5.29 -4.33
N TRP A 205 -17.54 4.78 -3.81
CA TRP A 205 -17.47 4.05 -2.54
C TRP A 205 -16.95 4.90 -1.38
N VAL A 206 -16.65 6.18 -1.61
CA VAL A 206 -16.11 7.09 -0.58
C VAL A 206 -17.03 7.19 0.64
N GLY A 207 -18.35 7.33 0.45
CA GLY A 207 -19.32 7.41 1.55
C GLY A 207 -19.39 6.13 2.39
N TRP A 208 -19.27 4.96 1.74
CA TRP A 208 -19.14 3.68 2.44
C TRP A 208 -17.85 3.64 3.27
N GLY A 209 -16.71 4.01 2.67
CA GLY A 209 -15.42 4.03 3.35
C GLY A 209 -15.38 4.96 4.57
N GLN A 210 -16.03 6.13 4.49
CA GLN A 210 -16.18 7.05 5.62
C GLN A 210 -16.99 6.42 6.76
N THR A 211 -18.13 5.81 6.44
CA THR A 211 -19.01 5.15 7.42
C THR A 211 -18.27 4.02 8.15
N ILE A 212 -17.56 3.18 7.40
CA ILE A 212 -16.73 2.10 7.97
C ILE A 212 -15.59 2.66 8.80
N GLY A 213 -14.89 3.69 8.32
CA GLY A 213 -13.78 4.32 9.03
C GLY A 213 -14.19 4.92 10.38
N GLU A 214 -15.37 5.54 10.46
CA GLU A 214 -15.92 6.07 11.72
C GLU A 214 -16.29 4.96 12.71
N ARG A 215 -16.92 3.88 12.22
CA ARG A 215 -17.26 2.73 13.05
C ARG A 215 -16.01 2.02 13.56
N LEU A 216 -15.03 1.81 12.69
CA LEU A 216 -13.72 1.26 13.03
C LEU A 216 -13.01 2.11 14.09
N ARG A 217 -12.98 3.45 13.93
CA ARG A 217 -12.41 4.36 14.94
C ARG A 217 -13.08 4.18 16.31
N THR A 218 -14.39 4.03 16.34
CA THR A 218 -15.14 3.80 17.59
C THR A 218 -14.75 2.48 18.25
N ILE A 219 -14.65 1.40 17.48
CA ILE A 219 -14.22 0.08 17.96
C ILE A 219 -12.77 0.13 18.48
N TYR A 220 -11.88 0.79 17.74
CA TYR A 220 -10.48 0.97 18.15
C TYR A 220 -10.36 1.74 19.48
N MET A 221 -11.01 2.91 19.57
CA MET A 221 -10.98 3.76 20.79
C MET A 221 -11.63 3.09 22.00
N SER A 222 -12.54 2.12 21.80
CA SER A 222 -13.11 1.32 22.88
C SER A 222 -12.16 0.25 23.44
N GLY A 223 -10.98 0.05 22.82
CA GLY A 223 -10.00 -0.96 23.22
C GLY A 223 -10.39 -2.39 22.85
N MET A 224 -11.30 -2.57 21.89
CA MET A 224 -11.74 -3.89 21.42
C MET A 224 -10.77 -4.53 20.40
N LEU A 225 -9.88 -3.74 19.79
CA LEU A 225 -8.83 -4.20 18.87
C LEU A 225 -7.50 -4.22 19.62
N LYS A 226 -7.23 -5.30 20.36
CA LYS A 226 -6.05 -5.42 21.24
C LYS A 226 -4.87 -6.10 20.57
N GLY A 227 -5.11 -6.79 19.46
CA GLY A 227 -4.06 -7.48 18.72
C GLY A 227 -4.52 -8.02 17.38
N PRO A 228 -3.62 -8.71 16.66
CA PRO A 228 -3.85 -9.11 15.28
C PRO A 228 -5.10 -9.99 15.10
N GLY A 229 -5.39 -10.88 16.05
CA GLY A 229 -6.59 -11.72 15.99
C GLY A 229 -7.91 -10.93 16.00
N ASP A 230 -7.96 -9.79 16.70
CA ASP A 230 -9.14 -8.93 16.73
C ASP A 230 -9.33 -8.21 15.38
N TRP A 231 -8.23 -7.76 14.77
CA TRP A 231 -8.23 -7.16 13.45
C TRP A 231 -8.66 -8.16 12.36
N ALA A 232 -8.18 -9.39 12.41
CA ALA A 232 -8.61 -10.44 11.48
C ALA A 232 -10.11 -10.73 11.61
N ALA A 233 -10.62 -10.85 12.84
CA ALA A 233 -12.04 -11.05 13.09
C ALA A 233 -12.89 -9.87 12.58
N LEU A 234 -12.43 -8.63 12.78
CA LEU A 234 -13.10 -7.43 12.28
C LEU A 234 -13.18 -7.43 10.75
N ALA A 235 -12.06 -7.73 10.06
CA ALA A 235 -12.03 -7.79 8.60
C ALA A 235 -13.00 -8.83 8.05
N LEU A 236 -13.08 -10.01 8.66
CA LEU A 236 -14.04 -11.06 8.30
C LEU A 236 -15.49 -10.65 8.55
N GLU A 237 -15.76 -9.89 9.61
CA GLU A 237 -17.11 -9.41 9.91
C GLU A 237 -17.58 -8.38 8.86
N VAL A 238 -16.69 -7.45 8.46
CA VAL A 238 -16.97 -6.54 7.34
C VAL A 238 -17.18 -7.33 6.05
N ALA A 239 -16.34 -8.31 5.74
CA ALA A 239 -16.48 -9.17 4.57
C ALA A 239 -17.85 -9.90 4.55
N GLY A 240 -18.32 -10.37 5.71
CA GLY A 240 -19.64 -10.98 5.86
C GLY A 240 -20.78 -10.04 5.46
N GLY A 241 -20.72 -8.78 5.91
CA GLY A 241 -21.68 -7.74 5.49
C GLY A 241 -21.66 -7.47 3.99
N MET A 242 -20.47 -7.41 3.41
CA MET A 242 -20.27 -7.17 1.97
C MET A 242 -20.79 -8.33 1.10
N LYS A 243 -20.62 -9.58 1.53
CA LYS A 243 -21.17 -10.76 0.83
C LYS A 243 -22.69 -10.82 0.81
N ALA A 244 -23.37 -10.11 1.71
CA ALA A 244 -24.82 -10.05 1.74
C ALA A 244 -25.42 -9.09 0.70
N VAL A 245 -24.59 -8.23 0.08
CA VAL A 245 -25.03 -7.28 -0.95
C VAL A 245 -25.38 -8.02 -2.24
N LYS A 246 -26.52 -7.66 -2.83
CA LYS A 246 -27.04 -8.22 -4.09
C LYS A 246 -27.32 -7.13 -5.11
#